data_AF-A0AAD1FL92-F1
#
_entry.id   AF-A0AAD1FL92-F1
#
_cell.length_a   1.000
_cell.length_b   1.000
_cell.length_c   1.000
_cell.angle_alpha   90.00
_cell.angle_beta   90.00
_cell.angle_gamma   90.00
#
_symmetry.space_group_name_H-M   'P 1'
#
loop_
_entity.id
_entity.type
_entity.pdbx_description
1 polymer ?
#
loop_
_entity_poly.entity_id
_entity_poly.type
_entity_poly.pdbx_seq_one_letter_code
_entity_poly.pdbx_strand_id
1 'polypeptide(L)'
;MKEINDQLKEALYFMQDGVLDCTNLEGISLQEIFNFLQSPYIVKDTIIALDISTYEHWKEVNDFILQLNDNSSFKPQTIEIYTFYRYMEDILNLRLKTGINITNHTDVNMTDRRKEALLKKFLERFKKIILLKMKNS
;
A
#
# COMPACT_ATOMS: atom_id res chain seq x y z
N MET A 1 -7.88 17.08 -22.27
CA MET A 1 -7.24 15.86 -21.74
C MET A 1 -5.87 16.29 -21.25
N LYS A 2 -5.61 16.28 -19.94
CA LYS A 2 -4.26 16.59 -19.40
C LYS A 2 -3.36 15.40 -19.68
N GLU A 3 -2.10 15.63 -20.06
CA GLU A 3 -1.13 14.53 -20.20
C GLU A 3 -0.93 13.84 -18.84
N ILE A 4 -0.72 12.52 -18.84
CA ILE A 4 -0.54 11.71 -17.62
C ILE A 4 0.54 12.30 -16.70
N ASN A 5 1.65 12.75 -17.28
CA ASN A 5 2.74 13.39 -16.55
C ASN A 5 2.34 14.72 -15.91
N ASP A 6 1.41 15.47 -16.49
CA ASP A 6 0.98 16.75 -15.93
C ASP A 6 0.12 16.54 -14.70
N GLN A 7 -0.79 15.55 -14.71
CA GLN A 7 -1.58 15.20 -13.53
C GLN A 7 -0.70 14.73 -12.37
N LEU A 8 0.32 13.90 -12.66
CA LEU A 8 1.24 13.40 -11.63
C LEU A 8 2.17 14.49 -11.08
N LYS A 9 2.63 15.42 -11.92
CA LYS A 9 3.37 16.62 -11.47
C LYS A 9 2.50 17.54 -10.63
N GLU A 10 1.22 17.68 -10.98
CA GLU A 10 0.26 18.48 -10.24
C GLU A 10 0.01 17.86 -8.86
N ALA A 11 -0.21 16.54 -8.78
CA ALA A 11 -0.30 15.81 -7.52
C ALA A 11 0.97 15.99 -6.66
N LEU A 12 2.15 15.95 -7.28
CA LEU A 12 3.41 16.23 -6.59
C LEU A 12 3.49 17.68 -6.06
N TYR A 13 2.97 18.65 -6.80
CA TYR A 13 2.96 20.06 -6.40
C TYR A 13 1.99 20.34 -5.24
N PHE A 14 0.87 19.60 -5.19
CA PHE A 14 -0.17 19.75 -4.16
C PHE A 14 -0.01 18.81 -2.96
N MET A 15 1.12 18.10 -2.85
CA MET A 15 1.38 17.23 -1.71
C MET A 15 1.26 17.98 -0.38
N GLN A 16 0.64 17.33 0.59
CA GLN A 16 0.54 17.79 1.97
C GLN A 16 1.23 16.78 2.87
N ASP A 17 2.04 17.25 3.82
CA ASP A 17 2.72 16.43 4.82
C ASP A 17 3.54 15.24 4.23
N GLY A 18 4.06 15.42 3.00
CA GLY A 18 4.82 14.39 2.29
C GLY A 18 3.98 13.24 1.73
N VAL A 19 2.66 13.39 1.63
CA VAL A 19 1.75 12.42 1.01
C VAL A 19 1.58 12.78 -0.47
N LEU A 20 1.96 11.85 -1.36
CA LEU A 20 1.55 11.90 -2.76
C LEU A 20 0.17 11.27 -2.90
N ASP A 21 -0.83 12.12 -3.06
CA ASP A 21 -2.22 11.73 -3.26
C ASP A 21 -2.47 11.32 -4.73
N CYS A 22 -2.72 10.03 -4.96
CA CYS A 22 -3.07 9.49 -6.27
C CYS A 22 -4.57 9.20 -6.42
N THR A 23 -5.42 9.59 -5.47
CA THR A 23 -6.84 9.18 -5.48
C THR A 23 -7.65 9.86 -6.59
N ASN A 24 -7.22 11.05 -7.01
CA ASN A 24 -7.92 11.88 -8.00
C ASN A 24 -7.30 11.81 -9.41
N LEU A 25 -6.46 10.80 -9.68
CA LEU A 25 -5.79 10.63 -10.96
C LEU A 25 -6.66 9.83 -11.94
N GLU A 26 -7.51 10.53 -12.70
CA GLU A 26 -8.40 9.91 -13.66
C GLU A 26 -7.65 9.20 -14.80
N GLY A 27 -7.88 7.89 -14.92
CA GLY A 27 -7.34 7.08 -16.03
C GLY A 27 -5.85 6.74 -15.91
N ILE A 28 -5.21 7.06 -14.77
CA ILE A 28 -3.81 6.74 -14.53
C ILE A 28 -3.70 5.41 -13.79
N SER A 29 -2.95 4.47 -14.36
CA SER A 29 -2.67 3.15 -13.80
C SER A 29 -1.54 3.20 -12.77
N LEU A 30 -1.49 2.18 -11.90
CA LEU A 30 -0.37 1.97 -10.96
C LEU A 30 0.98 1.83 -11.68
N GLN A 31 1.00 1.29 -12.91
CA GLN A 31 2.22 1.18 -13.69
C GLN A 31 2.72 2.55 -14.18
N GLU A 32 1.82 3.47 -14.54
CA GLU A 32 2.18 4.83 -14.90
C GLU A 32 2.71 5.61 -13.70
N ILE A 33 2.09 5.45 -12.53
CA ILE A 33 2.61 5.98 -11.25
C ILE A 33 4.01 5.42 -10.98
N PHE A 34 4.21 4.10 -11.12
CA PHE A 34 5.52 3.47 -10.92
C PHE A 34 6.58 4.08 -11.85
N ASN A 35 6.28 4.19 -13.14
CA ASN A 35 7.20 4.75 -14.13
C ASN A 35 7.54 6.21 -13.83
N PHE A 36 6.54 7.01 -13.43
CA PHE A 36 6.75 8.39 -13.01
C PHE A 36 7.67 8.48 -11.79
N LEU A 37 7.44 7.62 -10.78
CA LEU A 37 8.29 7.53 -9.60
C LEU A 37 9.70 6.98 -9.90
N GLN A 38 9.93 6.35 -11.06
CA GLN A 38 11.30 5.99 -11.49
C GLN A 38 12.04 7.13 -12.18
N SER A 39 11.35 8.17 -12.64
CA SER A 39 11.99 9.30 -13.32
C SER A 39 13.05 9.97 -12.44
N PRO A 40 14.27 10.23 -12.95
CA PRO A 40 15.33 10.90 -12.20
C PRO A 40 15.05 12.39 -11.99
N TYR A 41 14.06 12.95 -12.68
CA TYR A 41 13.71 14.37 -12.63
C TYR A 41 12.68 14.72 -11.53
N ILE A 42 12.23 13.72 -10.77
CA ILE A 42 11.25 13.88 -9.70
C ILE A 42 11.99 13.94 -8.35
N VAL A 43 11.63 14.93 -7.52
CA VAL A 43 12.20 15.12 -6.17
C VAL A 43 11.46 14.22 -5.18
N LYS A 44 11.92 12.97 -5.08
CA LYS A 44 11.24 11.90 -4.34
C LYS A 44 11.48 11.95 -2.83
N ASP A 45 12.55 12.61 -2.39
CA ASP A 45 12.94 12.66 -0.97
C ASP A 45 11.90 13.35 -0.07
N THR A 46 10.98 14.10 -0.68
CA THR A 46 9.86 14.75 0.00
C THR A 46 8.62 13.86 0.13
N ILE A 47 8.57 12.75 -0.62
CA ILE A 47 7.45 11.82 -0.64
C ILE A 47 7.70 10.76 0.45
N ILE A 48 6.94 10.84 1.53
CA ILE A 48 7.00 9.91 2.66
C ILE A 48 5.91 8.84 2.51
N ALA A 49 4.75 9.21 1.96
CA ALA A 49 3.63 8.30 1.78
C ALA A 49 3.04 8.38 0.37
N LEU A 50 2.47 7.27 -0.08
CA LEU A 50 1.63 7.20 -1.28
C LEU A 50 0.20 6.88 -0.86
N ASP A 51 -0.78 7.65 -1.32
CA ASP A 51 -2.18 7.27 -1.21
C ASP A 51 -2.70 6.74 -2.55
N ILE A 52 -2.97 5.43 -2.60
CA ILE A 52 -3.56 4.72 -3.74
C ILE A 52 -4.89 4.07 -3.34
N SER A 53 -5.62 4.70 -2.40
CA SER A 53 -6.84 4.14 -1.81
C SER A 53 -8.06 4.05 -2.74
N THR A 54 -7.94 4.51 -3.99
CA THR A 54 -8.96 4.31 -5.04
C THR A 54 -8.66 3.10 -5.94
N TYR A 55 -7.51 2.46 -5.80
CA TYR A 55 -7.14 1.28 -6.59
C TYR A 55 -7.59 -0.01 -5.90
N GLU A 56 -8.73 -0.56 -6.33
CA GLU A 56 -9.40 -1.66 -5.63
C GLU A 56 -8.91 -3.07 -6.01
N HIS A 57 -8.23 -3.20 -7.15
CA HIS A 57 -7.79 -4.50 -7.67
C HIS A 57 -6.54 -5.00 -6.93
N TRP A 58 -6.76 -5.79 -5.88
CA TRP A 58 -5.69 -6.27 -4.97
C TRP A 58 -4.46 -6.85 -5.68
N LYS A 59 -4.64 -7.63 -6.74
CA LYS A 59 -3.50 -8.20 -7.47
C LYS A 59 -2.57 -7.10 -8.01
N GLU A 60 -3.15 -6.06 -8.61
CA GLU A 60 -2.40 -4.92 -9.17
C GLU A 60 -1.71 -4.11 -8.05
N VAL A 61 -2.42 -3.88 -6.93
CA VAL A 61 -1.87 -3.20 -5.75
C VAL A 61 -0.69 -3.99 -5.17
N ASN A 62 -0.85 -5.31 -4.97
CA ASN A 62 0.19 -6.19 -4.48
C ASN A 62 1.41 -6.19 -5.41
N ASP A 63 1.20 -6.33 -6.71
CA ASP A 63 2.28 -6.35 -7.70
C ASP A 63 3.01 -5.00 -7.74
N PHE A 64 2.29 -3.88 -7.65
CA PHE A 64 2.86 -2.54 -7.55
C PHE A 64 3.73 -2.35 -6.30
N ILE A 65 3.25 -2.77 -5.12
CA ILE A 65 4.00 -2.67 -3.86
C ILE A 65 5.28 -3.52 -3.92
N LEU A 66 5.20 -4.72 -4.50
CA LEU A 66 6.37 -5.57 -4.71
C LEU A 66 7.37 -4.95 -5.69
N GLN A 67 6.89 -4.38 -6.80
CA GLN A 67 7.75 -3.67 -7.75
C GLN A 67 8.46 -2.47 -7.10
N LEU A 68 7.75 -1.69 -6.28
CA LEU A 68 8.34 -0.60 -5.50
C LEU A 68 9.41 -1.11 -4.54
N ASN A 69 9.22 -2.27 -3.92
CA ASN A 69 10.23 -2.83 -3.02
C ASN A 69 11.47 -3.36 -3.75
N ASP A 70 11.29 -4.00 -4.90
CA ASP A 70 12.34 -4.78 -5.54
C ASP A 70 13.19 -3.97 -6.53
N ASN A 71 12.62 -2.95 -7.20
CA ASN A 71 13.24 -2.31 -8.37
C ASN A 71 13.17 -0.78 -8.39
N SER A 72 12.90 -0.14 -7.26
CA SER A 72 12.72 1.31 -7.24
C SER A 72 13.95 2.07 -6.76
N SER A 73 14.15 3.24 -7.36
CA SER A 73 14.94 4.32 -6.75
C SER A 73 14.18 5.05 -5.63
N PHE A 74 12.98 4.58 -5.28
CA PHE A 74 12.05 5.26 -4.39
C PHE A 74 11.21 4.28 -3.59
N LYS A 75 11.41 4.29 -2.27
CA LYS A 75 10.67 3.45 -1.34
C LYS A 75 9.89 4.34 -0.36
N PRO A 76 8.56 4.42 -0.46
CA PRO A 76 7.78 5.17 0.50
C PRO A 76 7.83 4.49 1.87
N GLN A 77 7.69 5.28 2.94
CA GLN A 77 7.57 4.75 4.29
C GLN A 77 6.17 4.17 4.52
N THR A 78 5.15 4.83 3.97
CA THR A 78 3.75 4.42 4.10
C THR A 78 3.08 4.31 2.73
N ILE A 79 2.22 3.31 2.56
CA ILE A 79 1.28 3.24 1.42
C ILE A 79 -0.12 3.07 1.99
N GLU A 80 -1.02 3.97 1.64
CA GLU A 80 -2.43 3.87 1.94
C GLU A 80 -3.15 3.18 0.78
N ILE A 81 -3.91 2.13 1.10
CA ILE A 81 -4.59 1.27 0.11
C ILE A 81 -6.08 1.13 0.40
N TYR A 82 -6.84 0.84 -0.65
CA TYR A 82 -8.17 0.29 -0.51
C TYR A 82 -8.04 -1.14 0.03
N THR A 83 -8.72 -1.47 1.14
CA THR A 83 -8.59 -2.81 1.72
C THR A 83 -9.92 -3.51 1.90
N PHE A 84 -10.01 -4.70 1.29
CA PHE A 84 -10.90 -5.75 1.73
C PHE A 84 -10.21 -6.65 2.74
N TYR A 85 -10.90 -6.93 3.85
CA TYR A 85 -10.44 -7.83 4.92
C TYR A 85 -9.90 -9.20 4.48
N ARG A 86 -10.34 -9.72 3.33
CA ARG A 86 -9.87 -10.99 2.77
C ARG A 86 -8.36 -11.00 2.47
N TYR A 87 -7.73 -9.83 2.35
CA TYR A 87 -6.31 -9.68 2.03
C TYR A 87 -5.44 -9.31 3.24
N MET A 88 -5.98 -9.32 4.47
CA MET A 88 -5.22 -8.91 5.66
C MET A 88 -3.96 -9.75 5.91
N GLU A 89 -4.01 -11.06 5.64
CA GLU A 89 -2.83 -11.93 5.75
C GLU A 89 -1.76 -11.56 4.72
N ASP A 90 -2.17 -11.30 3.48
CA ASP A 90 -1.29 -10.85 2.40
C ASP A 90 -0.69 -9.47 2.70
N ILE A 91 -1.49 -8.53 3.22
CA ILE A 91 -1.05 -7.19 3.64
C ILE A 91 0.00 -7.31 4.75
N LEU A 92 -0.23 -8.14 5.76
CA LEU A 92 0.75 -8.36 6.83
C LEU A 92 2.05 -8.96 6.28
N ASN A 93 1.95 -9.95 5.39
CA ASN A 93 3.12 -10.55 4.75
C ASN A 93 3.87 -9.53 3.90
N LEU A 94 3.17 -8.66 3.17
CA LEU A 94 3.78 -7.56 2.42
C LEU A 94 4.50 -6.59 3.34
N ARG A 95 3.87 -6.12 4.43
CA ARG A 95 4.53 -5.24 5.42
C ARG A 95 5.81 -5.86 5.96
N LEU A 96 5.78 -7.16 6.30
CA LEU A 96 6.95 -7.89 6.79
C LEU A 96 8.04 -8.05 5.71
N LYS A 97 7.65 -8.29 4.45
CA LYS A 97 8.58 -8.48 3.34
C LYS A 97 9.24 -7.17 2.91
N THR A 98 8.45 -6.10 2.81
CA THR A 98 8.91 -4.82 2.24
C THR A 98 9.37 -3.84 3.32
N GLY A 99 8.94 -3.98 4.56
CA GLY A 99 9.18 -2.97 5.61
C GLY A 99 8.40 -1.67 5.40
N ILE A 100 7.49 -1.62 4.42
CA ILE A 100 6.61 -0.49 4.15
C ILE A 100 5.41 -0.59 5.10
N ASN A 101 5.04 0.51 5.74
CA ASN A 101 3.81 0.58 6.51
C ASN A 101 2.61 0.66 5.56
N ILE A 102 1.86 -0.43 5.40
CA ILE A 102 0.69 -0.44 4.51
C ILE A 102 -0.55 -0.10 5.33
N THR A 103 -1.07 1.11 5.27
CA THR A 103 -2.31 1.51 5.98
C THR A 103 -3.51 1.40 5.06
N ASN A 104 -4.71 1.51 5.61
CA ASN A 104 -5.91 1.41 4.82
C ASN A 104 -6.98 2.37 5.32
N HIS A 105 -7.62 3.06 4.37
CA HIS A 105 -8.93 3.63 4.57
C HIS A 105 -9.88 2.47 4.90
N THR A 106 -10.17 2.28 6.19
CA THR A 106 -11.26 1.41 6.59
C THR A 106 -12.52 2.19 6.28
N ASP A 107 -13.20 1.82 5.20
CA ASP A 107 -14.61 2.15 5.08
C ASP A 107 -15.30 1.50 6.30
N VAL A 108 -15.63 2.34 7.30
CA VAL A 108 -15.94 1.94 8.68
C VAL A 108 -17.25 1.14 8.75
N ASN A 109 -17.92 0.91 7.62
CA ASN A 109 -19.21 0.24 7.52
C ASN A 109 -19.18 -1.31 7.49
N MET A 110 -18.04 -1.96 7.69
CA MET A 110 -18.02 -3.40 7.96
C MET A 110 -18.29 -3.65 9.45
N THR A 111 -19.54 -4.05 9.76
CA THR A 111 -20.00 -4.48 11.10
C THR A 111 -18.91 -5.19 11.91
N ASP A 112 -18.63 -4.67 13.12
CA ASP A 112 -17.54 -5.07 14.03
C ASP A 112 -17.33 -6.58 14.17
N ARG A 113 -18.39 -7.37 14.01
CA ARG A 113 -18.41 -8.83 14.10
C ARG A 113 -17.48 -9.54 13.11
N ARG A 114 -17.33 -9.03 11.88
CA ARG A 114 -16.40 -9.64 10.90
C ARG A 114 -14.94 -9.31 11.19
N LYS A 115 -14.66 -8.10 11.69
CA LYS A 115 -13.32 -7.69 12.13
C LYS A 115 -12.84 -8.56 13.28
N GLU A 116 -13.70 -8.76 14.27
CA GLU A 116 -13.41 -9.59 15.45
C GLU A 116 -13.15 -11.05 15.09
N ALA A 117 -13.94 -11.63 14.17
CA ALA A 117 -13.76 -13.01 13.73
C ALA A 117 -12.42 -13.25 13.02
N LEU A 118 -11.97 -12.29 12.21
CA LEU A 118 -10.69 -12.37 11.51
C LEU A 118 -9.51 -12.15 12.44
N LEU A 119 -9.60 -11.18 13.36
CA LEU A 119 -8.59 -10.97 14.39
C LEU A 119 -8.42 -12.23 15.25
N LYS A 120 -9.52 -12.88 15.66
CA LYS A 120 -9.47 -14.17 16.37
C LYS A 120 -8.76 -15.25 15.56
N LYS A 121 -9.09 -15.40 14.26
CA LYS A 121 -8.41 -16.38 13.39
C LYS A 121 -6.92 -16.11 13.24
N PHE A 122 -6.53 -14.84 13.07
CA PHE A 122 -5.14 -14.43 12.98
C PHE A 122 -4.36 -14.76 14.26
N LEU A 123 -4.89 -14.34 15.43
CA LEU A 123 -4.27 -14.61 16.72
C LEU A 123 -4.10 -16.10 17.00
N GLU A 124 -5.08 -16.93 16.62
CA GLU A 124 -4.99 -18.38 16.74
C GLU A 124 -3.88 -18.98 15.87
N ARG A 125 -3.75 -18.52 14.62
CA ARG A 125 -2.63 -18.95 13.75
C ARG A 125 -1.29 -18.50 14.30
N PHE A 126 -1.20 -17.26 14.75
CA PHE A 126 0.03 -16.70 15.31
C PHE A 126 0.49 -17.45 16.57
N LYS A 127 -0.44 -17.75 17.50
CA LYS A 127 -0.16 -18.59 18.68
C LYS A 127 0.38 -19.97 18.29
N LYS A 128 -0.20 -20.62 17.28
CA LYS A 128 0.28 -21.93 16.81
C LYS A 128 1.70 -21.86 16.28
N ILE A 129 2.05 -20.80 15.53
CA ILE A 129 3.41 -20.60 15.02
C ILE A 129 4.41 -20.43 16.18
N ILE A 130 4.06 -19.63 17.19
CA ILE A 130 4.93 -19.44 18.38
C ILE A 130 5.12 -20.77 19.12
N LEU A 131 4.04 -21.51 19.39
CA LEU A 131 4.11 -22.80 20.08
C LEU A 131 4.95 -23.83 19.33
N LEU A 132 4.87 -23.86 18.01
CA LEU A 132 5.72 -24.72 17.17
C LEU A 132 7.20 -24.34 17.26
N LYS A 133 7.52 -23.04 17.26
CA LYS A 133 8.90 -22.56 17.45
C LYS A 133 9.45 -22.92 18.83
N MET A 134 8.64 -22.79 19.89
CA MET A 134 9.05 -23.12 21.26
C MET A 134 9.25 -24.62 21.50
N LYS A 135 8.54 -25.49 20.77
CA LYS A 135 8.72 -26.96 20.87
C LYS A 135 9.95 -27.48 20.12
N ASN A 136 10.45 -26.70 19.17
CA ASN A 136 11.58 -27.07 18.32
C ASN A 136 12.88 -26.32 18.70
N SER A 137 12.89 -25.61 19.84
CA SER A 137 14.06 -24.99 20.47
C SER A 137 14.43 -25.76 21.74
#